data_AF-A0A3C1L3T5-F1
#
_entry.id   AF-A0A3C1L3T5-F1
#
_cell.length_a   1.000
_cell.length_b   1.000
_cell.length_c   1.000
_cell.angle_alpha   90.00
_cell.angle_beta   90.00
_cell.angle_gamma   90.00
#
_symmetry.space_group_name_H-M   'P 1'
#
loop_
_entity.id
_entity.type
_entity.pdbx_description
1 polymer ?
#
loop_
_entity_poly.entity_id
_entity_poly.type
_entity_poly.pdbx_seq_one_letter_code
_entity_poly.pdbx_strand_id
1 'polypeptide(L)'
;ELQQEHSTITQVRGLGLMVGTEFDDAARVSAITKHCLEEGRLILMNAGTYGRTLRWMPPLVVNEREIDLALAAFGAALKATA
;
A
#
# COMPACT_ATOMS: atom_id res chain seq x y z
N GLU A 1 7.74 -7.41 -6.06
CA GLU A 1 7.13 -7.81 -7.35
C GLU A 1 6.09 -6.79 -7.81
N LEU A 2 5.11 -6.42 -6.97
CA LEU A 2 4.06 -5.42 -7.32
C LEU A 2 4.56 -4.12 -7.98
N GLN A 3 5.70 -3.56 -7.56
CA GLN A 3 6.27 -2.36 -8.19
C GLN A 3 6.65 -2.59 -9.67
N GLN A 4 7.12 -3.79 -10.03
CA GLN A 4 7.47 -4.11 -11.41
C GLN A 4 6.21 -4.28 -12.29
N GLU A 5 5.10 -4.70 -11.69
CA GLU A 5 3.82 -4.90 -12.38
C GLU A 5 3.00 -3.61 -12.52
N HIS A 6 3.22 -2.64 -11.64
CA HIS A 6 2.41 -1.41 -11.55
C HIS A 6 3.29 -0.16 -11.63
N SER A 7 3.34 0.47 -12.82
CA SER A 7 4.15 1.67 -13.09
C SER A 7 3.80 2.90 -12.25
N THR A 8 2.60 2.94 -11.65
CA THR A 8 2.18 4.01 -10.72
C THR A 8 2.98 3.99 -9.41
N ILE A 9 3.58 2.86 -9.03
CA ILE A 9 4.46 2.76 -7.86
C ILE A 9 5.84 3.28 -8.26
N THR A 10 6.14 4.51 -7.86
CA THR A 10 7.39 5.18 -8.23
C THR A 10 8.56 4.73 -7.36
N GLN A 11 8.31 4.43 -6.08
CA GLN A 11 9.36 4.04 -5.14
C GLN A 11 8.81 3.19 -4.00
N VAL A 12 9.58 2.19 -3.57
CA VAL A 12 9.37 1.50 -2.29
C VAL A 12 10.61 1.71 -1.43
N ARG A 13 10.44 2.19 -0.20
CA ARG A 13 11.54 2.50 0.73
C ARG A 13 11.17 2.14 2.16
N GLY A 14 12.14 1.85 3.01
CA GLY A 14 11.89 1.59 4.43
C GLY A 14 12.84 0.55 5.01
N LEU A 15 12.74 0.33 6.32
CA LEU A 15 13.54 -0.64 7.06
C LEU A 15 12.64 -1.40 8.04
N GLY A 16 12.81 -2.72 8.11
CA GLY A 16 11.99 -3.59 8.96
C GLY A 16 10.50 -3.50 8.62
N LEU A 17 9.66 -3.33 9.65
CA LEU A 17 8.19 -3.24 9.53
C LEU A 17 7.69 -1.79 9.38
N MET A 18 8.55 -0.86 8.93
CA MET A 18 8.15 0.50 8.57
C MET A 18 8.55 0.77 7.12
N VAL A 19 7.60 0.57 6.20
CA VAL A 19 7.81 0.68 4.75
C VAL A 19 6.88 1.73 4.15
N GLY A 20 7.39 2.53 3.22
CA GLY A 20 6.65 3.50 2.43
C GLY A 20 6.58 3.08 0.96
N THR A 21 5.39 3.11 0.39
CA THR A 21 5.13 2.95 -1.04
C THR A 21 4.71 4.29 -1.62
N GLU A 22 5.54 4.86 -2.50
CA GLU A 22 5.31 6.14 -3.16
C GLU A 22 4.60 5.93 -4.51
N PHE A 23 3.67 6.83 -4.80
CA PHE A 23 2.92 6.87 -6.05
C PHE A 23 3.21 8.14 -6.84
N ASP A 24 2.90 8.10 -8.13
CA ASP A 24 2.97 9.26 -9.02
C ASP A 24 1.90 10.32 -8.68
N ASP A 25 0.71 9.88 -8.26
CA ASP A 25 -0.43 10.75 -7.97
C ASP A 25 -1.04 10.52 -6.57
N ALA A 26 -1.53 11.60 -5.95
CA ALA A 26 -2.17 11.57 -4.63
C ALA A 26 -3.62 11.09 -4.70
N ALA A 27 -4.35 11.34 -5.80
CA ALA A 27 -5.71 10.82 -5.95
C ALA A 27 -5.69 9.30 -6.06
N ARG A 28 -4.65 8.76 -6.71
CA ARG A 28 -4.36 7.31 -6.72
C ARG A 28 -4.26 6.72 -5.32
N VAL A 29 -3.49 7.35 -4.43
CA VAL A 29 -3.36 6.90 -3.03
C VAL A 29 -4.70 6.85 -2.33
N SER A 30 -5.54 7.87 -2.51
CA SER A 30 -6.87 7.92 -1.90
C SER A 30 -7.77 6.79 -2.40
N ALA A 31 -7.82 6.54 -3.71
CA ALA A 31 -8.60 5.46 -4.30
C ALA A 31 -8.17 4.08 -3.78
N ILE A 32 -6.86 3.82 -3.75
CA ILE A 32 -6.30 2.56 -3.24
C ILE A 32 -6.62 2.39 -1.76
N THR A 33 -6.42 3.45 -0.95
CA THR A 33 -6.69 3.39 0.50
C THR A 33 -8.15 3.06 0.79
N LYS A 34 -9.06 3.70 0.05
CA LYS A 34 -10.50 3.46 0.18
C LYS A 34 -10.85 2.02 -0.18
N HIS A 35 -10.36 1.51 -1.31
CA HIS A 35 -10.62 0.13 -1.72
C HIS A 35 -10.02 -0.89 -0.74
N CYS A 36 -8.79 -0.66 -0.26
CA CYS A 36 -8.19 -1.49 0.77
C CYS A 36 -9.04 -1.55 2.04
N LEU A 37 -9.61 -0.43 2.47
CA LEU A 37 -10.46 -0.36 3.66
C LEU A 37 -11.79 -1.09 3.46
N GLU A 38 -12.49 -0.79 2.36
CA GLU A 38 -13.87 -1.24 2.12
C GLU A 38 -13.92 -2.72 1.70
N GLU A 39 -13.07 -3.12 0.76
CA GLU A 39 -13.09 -4.46 0.16
C GLU A 39 -11.98 -5.35 0.74
N GLY A 40 -10.78 -4.79 0.90
CA GLY A 40 -9.60 -5.52 1.35
C GLY A 40 -9.53 -5.75 2.87
N ARG A 41 -10.39 -5.09 3.66
CA ARG A 41 -10.37 -5.07 5.14
C ARG A 41 -8.99 -4.71 5.70
N LEU A 42 -8.23 -3.90 4.96
CA LEU A 42 -6.87 -3.50 5.25
C LEU A 42 -6.83 -2.00 5.50
N ILE A 43 -6.43 -1.62 6.72
CA ILE A 43 -6.29 -0.21 7.10
C ILE A 43 -4.88 0.25 6.73
N LEU A 44 -4.79 1.21 5.81
CA LEU A 44 -3.55 1.88 5.43
C LEU A 44 -3.63 3.37 5.75
N MET A 45 -2.49 3.98 6.03
CA MET A 45 -2.39 5.42 6.27
C MET A 45 -1.56 6.06 5.17
N ASN A 46 -2.07 7.16 4.62
CA ASN A 46 -1.27 8.01 3.76
C ASN A 46 -0.23 8.80 4.57
N ALA A 47 0.77 9.32 3.85
CA ALA A 47 1.86 10.13 4.37
C ALA A 47 2.52 10.95 3.25
N GLY A 48 3.55 11.69 3.64
CA GLY A 48 4.35 12.52 2.76
C GLY A 48 3.71 13.90 2.54
N THR A 49 4.56 14.91 2.28
CA THR A 49 4.16 16.30 2.07
C THR A 49 3.10 16.46 0.97
N TYR A 50 3.13 15.56 -0.01
CA TYR A 50 2.24 15.58 -1.17
C TYR A 50 1.11 14.55 -1.11
N GLY A 51 0.99 13.78 -0.02
CA GLY A 51 -0.05 12.75 0.13
C GLY A 51 0.11 11.56 -0.83
N ARG A 52 1.31 11.37 -1.40
CA ARG A 52 1.62 10.34 -2.41
C ARG A 52 2.25 9.07 -1.84
N THR A 53 2.41 8.98 -0.52
CA THR A 53 3.00 7.80 0.12
C THR A 53 1.94 7.03 0.91
N LEU A 54 1.92 5.69 0.81
CA LEU A 54 1.25 4.80 1.76
C LEU A 54 2.27 4.20 2.73
N ARG A 55 1.91 4.13 4.01
CA ARG A 55 2.74 3.54 5.07
C ARG A 55 2.26 2.15 5.46
N TRP A 56 3.20 1.21 5.46
CA TRP A 56 3.11 -0.11 6.05
C TRP A 56 3.74 -0.05 7.44
N MET A 57 2.91 -0.20 8.46
CA MET A 57 3.33 -0.17 9.88
C MET A 57 2.55 -1.24 10.66
N PRO A 58 2.64 -2.53 10.29
CA PRO A 58 1.97 -3.60 11.03
C PRO A 58 2.55 -3.73 12.45
N PRO A 59 1.83 -4.38 13.37
CA PRO A 59 2.35 -4.66 14.70
C PRO A 59 3.58 -5.58 14.63
N LEU A 60 4.49 -5.49 15.62
CA LEU A 60 5.74 -6.28 15.62
C LEU A 60 5.53 -7.80 15.78
N VAL A 61 4.32 -8.22 16.14
CA VAL A 61 3.91 -9.63 16.25
C VAL A 61 3.36 -10.20 14.95
N VAL A 62 3.31 -9.39 13.87
CA VAL A 62 2.79 -9.81 12.57
C VAL A 62 3.59 -11.00 12.02
N ASN A 63 2.89 -11.95 11.40
CA ASN A 63 3.52 -13.09 10.75
C ASN A 63 3.48 -12.97 9.21
N GLU A 64 4.26 -13.80 8.53
CA GLU A 64 4.39 -13.80 7.07
C GLU A 64 3.04 -13.97 6.36
N ARG A 65 2.15 -14.84 6.86
CA ARG A 65 0.82 -15.05 6.25
C ARG A 65 -0.06 -13.81 6.34
N GLU A 66 0.02 -13.06 7.43
CA GLU A 66 -0.72 -11.80 7.58
C GLU A 66 -0.19 -10.73 6.62
N ILE A 67 1.12 -10.71 6.38
CA ILE A 67 1.72 -9.84 5.36
C ILE A 67 1.25 -10.25 3.96
N ASP A 68 1.23 -11.54 3.63
CA ASP A 68 0.74 -12.02 2.34
C ASP A 68 -0.73 -11.65 2.10
N LEU A 69 -1.57 -11.78 3.12
CA LEU A 69 -2.98 -11.35 3.06
C LEU A 69 -3.10 -9.85 2.78
N ALA A 70 -2.29 -9.03 3.45
CA ALA A 70 -2.30 -7.58 3.24
C ALA A 70 -1.80 -7.22 1.84
N LEU A 71 -0.75 -7.88 1.34
CA LEU A 71 -0.21 -7.67 -0.01
C LEU A 71 -1.21 -8.13 -1.09
N ALA A 72 -1.95 -9.21 -0.85
CA ALA A 72 -3.01 -9.66 -1.77
C ALA A 72 -4.16 -8.65 -1.86
N ALA A 73 -4.63 -8.13 -0.72
CA ALA A 73 -5.66 -7.08 -0.67
C ALA A 73 -5.19 -5.80 -1.38
N PHE A 74 -3.94 -5.39 -1.14
CA PHE A 74 -3.34 -4.23 -1.79
C PHE A 74 -3.15 -4.44 -3.30
N GLY A 75 -2.71 -5.62 -3.74
CA GLY A 75 -2.61 -5.98 -5.15
C GLY A 75 -3.96 -5.95 -5.87
N ALA A 76 -5.03 -6.40 -5.20
CA ALA A 76 -6.40 -6.27 -5.71
C ALA A 76 -6.80 -4.79 -5.86
N ALA A 77 -6.51 -3.96 -4.85
CA ALA A 77 -6.77 -2.52 -4.90
C ALA A 77 -6.03 -1.81 -6.04
N LEU A 78 -4.76 -2.17 -6.28
CA LEU A 78 -3.98 -1.62 -7.38
C LEU A 78 -4.62 -1.91 -8.75
N LYS A 79 -5.19 -3.10 -8.93
CA LYS A 79 -5.87 -3.50 -10.18
C LYS A 79 -7.26 -2.88 -10.31
N ALA A 80 -8.05 -2.88 -9.24
CA ALA A 80 -9.43 -2.40 -9.25
C ALA A 80 -9.56 -0.88 -9.41
N THR A 81 -8.53 -0.14 -9.01
CA THR A 81 -8.52 1.33 -9.10
C THR A 81 -7.76 1.86 -10.31
N ALA A 82 -7.20 0.97 -11.16
CA ALA A 82 -6.41 1.25 -12.38
C ALA A 82 -7.08 2.28 -13.29
#